data_AF-A0A2W6C3E6-F1
#
_entry.id   AF-A0A2W6C3E6-F1
#
_cell.length_a   1.000
_cell.length_b   1.000
_cell.length_c   1.000
_cell.angle_alpha   90.00
_cell.angle_beta   90.00
_cell.angle_gamma   90.00
#
_symmetry.space_group_name_H-M   'P 1'
#
loop_
_entity.id
_entity.type
_entity.pdbx_description
1 polymer ?
#
loop_
_entity_poly.entity_id
_entity_poly.type
_entity_poly.pdbx_seq_one_letter_code
_entity_poly.pdbx_strand_id
1 'polypeptide(L)'
;MCVEQFAELLRERVPEAEPLLSENLDIDGKMLLHLLMADLLRLAVEQFHANNGELAARLLDLVDQALRAGDTYVENAVAVSFVEHAGAFKGETLEFLASLVFGADCRTQADASGRDRPV
;
A
#
# COMPACT_ATOMS: atom_id res chain seq x y z
N MET A 1 9.09 -9.51 7.11
CA MET A 1 8.78 -8.18 7.69
C MET A 1 7.83 -8.44 8.85
N CYS A 2 8.27 -8.17 10.07
CA CYS A 2 7.38 -8.24 11.24
C CYS A 2 6.64 -6.92 11.46
N VAL A 3 5.73 -6.89 12.44
CA VAL A 3 4.86 -5.74 12.75
C VAL A 3 5.67 -4.47 13.05
N GLU A 4 6.72 -4.59 13.84
CA GLU A 4 7.57 -3.46 14.23
C GLU A 4 8.30 -2.88 13.01
N GLN A 5 8.86 -3.74 12.16
CA GLN A 5 9.51 -3.35 10.92
C GLN A 5 8.52 -2.68 9.95
N PHE A 6 7.30 -3.20 9.85
CA PHE A 6 6.26 -2.58 9.04
C PHE A 6 5.93 -1.18 9.55
N ALA A 7 5.73 -1.02 10.86
CA ALA A 7 5.44 0.28 11.46
C ALA A 7 6.58 1.28 11.25
N GLU A 8 7.84 0.86 11.43
CA GLU A 8 9.02 1.70 11.14
C GLU A 8 9.07 2.16 9.69
N LEU A 9 8.90 1.23 8.74
CA LEU A 9 8.88 1.55 7.31
C LEU A 9 7.70 2.46 6.94
N LEU A 10 6.55 2.29 7.59
CA LEU A 10 5.40 3.16 7.37
C LEU A 10 5.70 4.59 7.81
N ARG A 11 6.33 4.79 8.99
CA ARG A 11 6.76 6.13 9.44
C ARG A 11 7.76 6.77 8.50
N GLU A 12 8.70 5.98 7.99
CA GLU A 12 9.75 6.48 7.11
C GLU A 12 9.21 6.86 5.74
N ARG A 13 8.39 6.00 5.14
CA ARG A 13 7.98 6.12 3.73
C ARG A 13 6.67 6.86 3.55
N VAL A 14 5.81 6.86 4.55
CA VAL A 14 4.48 7.51 4.55
C VAL A 14 4.29 8.24 5.88
N PRO A 15 5.10 9.26 6.20
CA PRO A 15 5.01 9.99 7.47
C PRO A 15 3.63 10.60 7.73
N GLU A 16 2.84 10.83 6.69
CA GLU A 16 1.46 11.31 6.76
C GLU A 16 0.52 10.31 7.46
N ALA A 17 0.90 9.03 7.56
CA ALA A 17 0.14 7.98 8.24
C ALA A 17 0.44 7.89 9.76
N GLU A 18 1.30 8.74 10.32
CA GLU A 18 1.63 8.74 11.75
C GLU A 18 0.41 8.82 12.69
N PRO A 19 -0.64 9.62 12.38
CA PRO A 19 -1.86 9.62 13.18
C PRO A 19 -2.50 8.23 13.26
N LEU A 20 -2.55 7.51 12.13
CA LEU A 20 -3.14 6.17 12.08
C LEU A 20 -2.31 5.15 12.86
N LEU A 21 -0.98 5.28 12.85
CA LEU A 21 -0.10 4.46 13.69
C LEU A 21 -0.36 4.68 15.17
N SER A 22 -0.58 5.93 15.58
CA SER A 22 -0.84 6.28 16.98
C SER A 22 -2.23 5.82 17.44
N GLU A 23 -3.24 5.97 16.58
CA GLU A 23 -4.63 5.58 16.85
C GLU A 23 -4.82 4.07 16.92
N ASN A 24 -3.97 3.30 16.23
CA ASN A 24 -4.06 1.84 16.16
C ASN A 24 -3.16 1.12 17.18
N LEU A 25 -2.77 1.79 18.27
CA LEU A 25 -2.17 1.12 19.43
C LEU A 25 -3.25 0.70 20.42
N ASP A 26 -3.15 -0.52 20.94
CA ASP A 26 -3.99 -0.96 22.05
C ASP A 26 -3.57 -0.32 23.38
N ILE A 27 -4.29 -0.64 24.45
CA ILE A 27 -4.03 -0.12 25.80
C ILE A 27 -2.64 -0.50 26.35
N ASP A 28 -2.03 -1.56 25.82
CA ASP A 28 -0.69 -2.04 26.19
C ASP A 28 0.39 -1.50 25.21
N GLY A 29 0.01 -0.68 24.23
CA GLY A 29 0.90 -0.14 23.22
C GLY A 29 1.24 -1.12 22.09
N LYS A 30 0.47 -2.21 21.92
CA LYS A 30 0.65 -3.15 20.80
C LYS A 30 -0.14 -2.69 19.58
N MET A 31 0.45 -2.89 18.42
CA MET A 31 -0.18 -2.52 17.15
C MET A 31 -1.37 -3.41 16.83
N LEU A 32 -2.54 -2.80 16.68
CA LEU A 32 -3.76 -3.42 16.16
C LEU A 32 -3.70 -3.48 14.63
N LEU A 33 -2.82 -4.36 14.13
CA LEU A 33 -2.43 -4.37 12.71
C LEU A 33 -3.61 -4.48 11.74
N HIS A 34 -4.61 -5.30 12.05
CA HIS A 34 -5.81 -5.45 11.21
C HIS A 34 -6.61 -4.14 11.09
N LEU A 35 -6.72 -3.37 12.18
CA LEU A 35 -7.40 -2.08 12.15
C LEU A 35 -6.57 -1.05 11.38
N LEU A 36 -5.26 -1.03 11.62
CA LEU A 36 -4.33 -0.19 10.86
C LEU A 36 -4.44 -0.45 9.36
N MET A 37 -4.49 -1.72 8.92
CA MET A 37 -4.61 -2.05 7.49
C MET A 37 -5.92 -1.52 6.87
N ALA A 38 -7.02 -1.61 7.61
CA ALA A 38 -8.30 -1.05 7.16
C ALA A 38 -8.24 0.49 7.07
N ASP A 39 -7.57 1.15 8.00
CA ASP A 39 -7.39 2.61 7.96
C ASP A 39 -6.45 3.05 6.84
N LEU A 40 -5.38 2.29 6.57
CA LEU A 40 -4.49 2.54 5.45
C LEU A 40 -5.20 2.36 4.10
N LEU A 41 -6.12 1.39 3.98
CA LEU A 41 -6.97 1.27 2.79
C LEU A 41 -7.80 2.55 2.60
N ARG A 42 -8.43 3.06 3.67
CA ARG A 42 -9.21 4.31 3.61
C ARG A 42 -8.35 5.50 3.19
N LEU A 43 -7.15 5.62 3.76
CA LEU A 43 -6.19 6.65 3.39
C LEU A 43 -5.81 6.54 1.91
N ALA A 44 -5.48 5.33 1.42
CA ALA A 44 -5.12 5.12 0.03
C ALA A 44 -6.24 5.56 -0.94
N VAL A 45 -7.48 5.21 -0.61
CA VAL A 45 -8.68 5.61 -1.38
C VAL A 45 -8.86 7.13 -1.36
N GLU A 46 -8.77 7.76 -0.19
CA GLU A 46 -8.90 9.21 -0.05
C GLU A 46 -7.85 9.95 -0.90
N GLN A 47 -6.59 9.54 -0.80
CA GLN A 47 -5.49 10.19 -1.52
C GLN A 47 -5.57 9.96 -3.03
N PHE A 48 -6.07 8.78 -3.46
CA PHE A 48 -6.39 8.53 -4.86
C PHE A 48 -7.42 9.53 -5.40
N HIS A 49 -8.53 9.74 -4.68
CA HIS A 49 -9.57 10.71 -5.08
C HIS A 49 -9.11 12.17 -4.98
N ALA A 50 -8.17 12.46 -4.08
CA ALA A 50 -7.56 13.78 -3.95
C ALA A 50 -6.52 14.09 -5.06
N ASN A 51 -6.28 13.16 -6.00
CA ASN A 51 -5.19 13.22 -6.99
C ASN A 51 -3.78 13.34 -6.36
N ASN A 52 -3.62 12.89 -5.12
CA ASN A 52 -2.32 12.80 -4.46
C ASN A 52 -1.67 11.43 -4.74
N GLY A 53 -1.35 11.21 -6.01
CA GLY A 53 -0.85 9.92 -6.49
C GLY A 53 0.49 9.52 -5.89
N GLU A 54 1.32 10.46 -5.46
CA GLU A 54 2.62 10.16 -4.85
C GLU A 54 2.50 9.49 -3.49
N LEU A 55 1.63 10.02 -2.61
CA LEU A 55 1.38 9.39 -1.30
C LEU A 55 0.74 8.02 -1.50
N ALA A 56 -0.29 7.94 -2.34
CA ALA A 56 -0.95 6.67 -2.64
C ALA A 56 0.06 5.64 -3.17
N ALA A 57 0.96 6.02 -4.10
CA ALA A 57 1.96 5.12 -4.63
C ALA A 57 2.95 4.61 -3.57
N ARG A 58 3.48 5.48 -2.69
CA ARG A 58 4.38 5.08 -1.59
C ARG A 58 3.71 4.11 -0.63
N LEU A 59 2.44 4.37 -0.29
CA LEU A 59 1.67 3.50 0.58
C LEU A 59 1.41 2.14 -0.05
N LEU A 60 0.99 2.11 -1.32
CA LEU A 60 0.70 0.87 -2.03
C LEU A 60 1.95 0.01 -2.27
N ASP A 61 3.09 0.63 -2.54
CA ASP A 61 4.38 -0.08 -2.63
C ASP A 61 4.76 -0.78 -1.31
N LEU A 62 4.56 -0.09 -0.17
CA LEU A 62 4.81 -0.69 1.13
C LEU A 62 3.82 -1.84 1.43
N VAL A 63 2.55 -1.69 1.06
CA VAL A 63 1.53 -2.74 1.22
C VAL A 63 1.86 -3.97 0.36
N ASP A 64 2.30 -3.80 -0.89
CA ASP A 64 2.75 -4.92 -1.74
C ASP A 64 3.96 -5.64 -1.12
N GLN A 65 4.94 -4.90 -0.60
CA GLN A 65 6.09 -5.47 0.09
C GLN A 65 5.70 -6.24 1.35
N ALA A 66 4.77 -5.69 2.14
CA ALA A 66 4.24 -6.34 3.33
C ALA A 66 3.48 -7.63 3.00
N LEU A 67 2.74 -7.67 1.90
CA LEU A 67 2.07 -8.87 1.41
C LEU A 67 3.06 -9.94 0.95
N ARG A 68 4.12 -9.57 0.24
CA ARG A 68 5.07 -10.52 -0.36
C ARG A 68 6.13 -11.04 0.61
N ALA A 69 6.55 -10.21 1.57
CA ALA A 69 7.68 -10.48 2.44
C ALA A 69 7.35 -10.34 3.93
N GLY A 70 6.08 -10.11 4.28
CA GLY A 70 5.57 -10.17 5.66
C GLY A 70 5.84 -11.50 6.34
N ASP A 71 5.89 -11.50 7.67
CA ASP A 71 5.61 -12.75 8.38
C ASP A 71 4.13 -13.12 8.21
N THR A 72 3.76 -14.32 8.66
CA THR A 72 2.38 -14.83 8.49
C THR A 72 1.32 -13.90 9.06
N TYR A 73 1.63 -13.15 10.12
CA TYR A 73 0.67 -12.24 10.74
C TYR A 73 0.50 -10.96 9.91
N VAL A 74 1.60 -10.37 9.43
CA VAL A 74 1.58 -9.20 8.55
C VAL A 74 0.92 -9.52 7.21
N GLU A 75 1.32 -10.63 6.58
CA GLU A 75 0.75 -11.10 5.31
C GLU A 75 -0.77 -11.27 5.43
N ASN A 76 -1.23 -11.98 6.48
CA ASN A 76 -2.65 -12.21 6.72
C ASN A 76 -3.41 -10.91 6.97
N ALA A 77 -2.84 -9.96 7.72
CA ALA A 77 -3.47 -8.67 7.96
C ALA A 77 -3.65 -7.86 6.67
N VAL A 78 -2.65 -7.86 5.78
CA VAL A 78 -2.76 -7.21 4.48
C VAL A 78 -3.83 -7.89 3.62
N ALA A 79 -3.77 -9.23 3.50
CA ALA A 79 -4.70 -9.98 2.67
C ALA A 79 -6.16 -9.75 3.08
N VAL A 80 -6.47 -9.91 4.36
CA VAL A 80 -7.86 -9.84 4.86
C VAL A 80 -8.34 -8.40 5.02
N SER A 81 -7.52 -7.51 5.58
CA SER A 81 -7.99 -6.18 6.02
C SER A 81 -7.67 -5.06 5.04
N PHE A 82 -6.83 -5.30 4.03
CA PHE A 82 -6.57 -4.37 2.94
C PHE A 82 -7.15 -4.88 1.61
N VAL A 83 -6.78 -6.10 1.19
CA VAL A 83 -7.14 -6.61 -0.15
C VAL A 83 -8.60 -7.08 -0.21
N GLU A 84 -9.02 -7.98 0.68
CA GLU A 84 -10.40 -8.49 0.69
C GLU A 84 -11.44 -7.41 1.05
N HIS A 85 -11.02 -6.40 1.82
CA HIS A 85 -11.89 -5.27 2.17
C HIS A 85 -12.02 -4.23 1.05
N ALA A 86 -11.15 -4.27 0.03
CA ALA A 86 -11.23 -3.32 -1.07
C ALA A 86 -12.44 -3.64 -1.98
N GLY A 87 -13.30 -2.65 -2.18
CA GLY A 87 -14.59 -2.75 -2.86
C GLY A 87 -15.79 -2.89 -1.91
N ALA A 88 -15.57 -2.96 -0.59
CA ALA A 88 -16.63 -3.04 0.41
C ALA A 88 -17.30 -1.69 0.69
N PHE A 89 -16.60 -0.57 0.47
CA PHE A 89 -17.10 0.77 0.77
C PHE A 89 -17.16 1.70 -0.46
N LYS A 90 -18.00 2.74 -0.34
CA LYS A 90 -18.19 3.74 -1.39
C LYS A 90 -16.88 4.50 -1.65
N GLY A 91 -16.38 4.44 -2.88
CA GLY A 91 -15.14 5.11 -3.29
C GLY A 91 -14.00 4.14 -3.63
N GLU A 92 -14.12 2.86 -3.28
CA GLU A 92 -13.18 1.81 -3.69
C GLU A 92 -13.52 1.36 -5.12
N THR A 93 -13.21 2.21 -6.10
CA THR A 93 -13.60 2.00 -7.51
C THR A 93 -12.69 0.99 -8.21
N LEU A 94 -13.12 0.50 -9.38
CA LEU A 94 -12.28 -0.38 -10.20
C LEU A 94 -10.97 0.29 -10.61
N GLU A 95 -10.96 1.62 -10.80
CA GLU A 95 -9.75 2.40 -11.09
C GLU A 95 -8.77 2.39 -9.90
N PHE A 96 -9.28 2.54 -8.68
CA PHE A 96 -8.48 2.37 -7.47
C PHE A 96 -7.92 0.94 -7.37
N LEU A 97 -8.77 -0.09 -7.54
CA LEU A 97 -8.34 -1.49 -7.50
C LEU A 97 -7.28 -1.81 -8.57
N ALA A 98 -7.42 -1.24 -9.76
CA ALA A 98 -6.44 -1.38 -10.82
C ALA A 98 -5.08 -0.78 -10.41
N SER A 99 -5.06 0.36 -9.70
CA SER A 99 -3.82 0.96 -9.20
C SER A 99 -3.04 0.06 -8.22
N LEU A 100 -3.75 -0.79 -7.45
CA LEU A 100 -3.14 -1.79 -6.56
C LEU A 100 -2.35 -2.83 -7.35
N VAL A 101 -2.86 -3.21 -8.51
CA VAL A 101 -2.28 -4.25 -9.38
C VAL A 101 -1.15 -3.67 -10.25
N PHE A 102 -1.24 -2.42 -10.67
CA PHE A 102 -0.20 -1.77 -11.48
C PHE A 102 1.07 -1.36 -10.72
N GLY A 103 1.04 -1.34 -9.38
CA GLY A 103 2.24 -1.23 -8.55
C GLY A 103 3.17 -2.45 -8.65
N ALA A 104 2.66 -3.61 -9.09
CA ALA A 104 3.42 -4.85 -9.20
C ALA A 104 4.33 -4.93 -10.45
N ASP A 105 4.11 -4.08 -11.48
CA ASP A 105 4.80 -4.18 -12.78
C ASP A 105 5.02 -2.81 -13.45
N CYS A 106 5.71 -1.89 -12.77
CA CYS A 106 6.32 -0.73 -13.44
C CYS A 106 7.86 -0.85 -13.46
N ARG A 107 8.37 -1.94 -14.04
CA ARG A 107 9.69 -1.92 -14.68
C ARG A 107 9.51 -1.30 -16.06
N THR A 108 9.84 -0.02 -16.14
CA THR A 108 10.08 0.71 -17.37
C THR A 108 10.92 -0.15 -18.32
N GLN A 109 10.37 -0.51 -19.47
CA GLN A 109 11.20 -0.79 -20.64
C GLN A 109 11.02 0.38 -21.62
N ALA A 110 11.60 1.51 -21.23
CA ALA A 110 12.05 2.51 -22.15
C ALA A 110 13.57 2.42 -22.14
N ASP A 111 14.15 1.68 -23.10
CA ASP A 111 15.22 2.25 -23.90
C ASP A 111 15.58 1.43 -25.14
N ALA A 112 15.81 2.20 -26.21
CA ALA A 112 16.69 1.96 -27.35
C ALA A 112 16.42 0.78 -28.31
N SER A 113 15.85 1.10 -29.47
CA SER A 113 16.62 0.96 -30.72
C SER A 113 16.14 1.90 -31.82
N GLY A 114 16.70 3.12 -31.81
CA GLY A 114 16.93 3.83 -33.06
C GLY A 114 18.33 3.48 -33.57
N ARG A 115 18.44 2.58 -34.55
CA ARG A 115 19.34 2.73 -35.72
C ARG A 115 19.22 1.59 -36.75
N ASP A 116 19.05 2.05 -37.98
CA ASP A 116 19.45 1.53 -39.29
C ASP A 116 18.78 0.30 -39.96
N ARG A 117 18.38 0.57 -41.21
CA ARG A 117 17.95 -0.38 -42.26
C ARG A 117 19.12 -1.31 -42.66
N PRO A 118 18.86 -2.47 -43.30
CA PRO A 118 18.74 -2.49 -44.77
C PRO A 118 17.76 -3.55 -45.33
N VAL A 119 16.97 -3.20 -46.35
CA VAL A 119 16.90 -3.87 -47.67
C VAL A 119 16.47 -2.85 -48.72
#